data_AF-A0A4R7J6S8-F1
#
_entry.id   AF-A0A4R7J6S8-F1
#
_cell.length_a   1.000
_cell.length_b   1.000
_cell.length_c   1.000
_cell.angle_alpha   90.00
_cell.angle_beta   90.00
_cell.angle_gamma   90.00
#
_symmetry.space_group_name_H-M   'P 1'
#
loop_
_entity.id
_entity.type
_entity.pdbx_description
1 polymer ?
#
loop_
_entity_poly.entity_id
_entity_poly.type
_entity_poly.pdbx_seq_one_letter_code
_entity_poly.pdbx_strand_id
1 'polypeptide(L)'
;METVPGDPIAKLIANGIGPVDDDGLGPTGRPLPHLKLPEPPPQPTKGIVIAMCNQKGGVGKTTTTINLGAALTELGRKVLLVDFDPQGSLSVGLGINPHTLGESIYNLLLDDETELSEVLTQTPVANMDLLPSNIDLSAAEIQLVSEVAREYTLSRVLEPLRHDYDVILVDCAPSLGLLTVNALTAADYVVMPLECEYFALRGIAMLTDTIRKVQKRLNPDLKILGVLGTMFDARTLHSREVLERVVQAFGEQVFHTVIRRTVKFPETTVAGEPITTYASSSAGASSYRTLALEVLQRCKAN
;
A
#
# COMPACT_ATOMS: atom_id res chain seq x y z
N MET A 1 8.71 9.66 29.46
CA MET A 1 9.11 8.27 29.72
C MET A 1 10.37 8.05 28.88
N GLU A 2 11.52 8.04 29.53
CA GLU A 2 12.84 8.12 28.90
C GLU A 2 13.11 6.92 27.99
N THR A 3 13.66 7.19 26.81
CA THR A 3 14.13 6.18 25.86
C THR A 3 15.31 5.42 26.47
N VAL A 4 15.20 4.10 26.56
CA VAL A 4 16.28 3.23 27.06
C VAL A 4 17.42 3.25 26.03
N PRO A 5 18.67 3.59 26.41
CA PRO A 5 19.81 3.53 25.50
C PRO A 5 20.00 2.10 24.99
N GLY A 6 19.80 1.90 23.68
CA GLY A 6 19.98 0.59 23.02
C GLY A 6 18.71 -0.09 22.53
N ASP A 7 17.53 0.54 22.60
CA ASP A 7 16.29 -0.02 22.04
C ASP A 7 16.40 -0.21 20.50
N PRO A 8 16.39 -1.46 19.99
CA PRO A 8 16.48 -1.75 18.56
C PRO A 8 15.33 -1.14 17.76
N ILE A 9 14.15 -0.99 18.37
CA ILE A 9 12.98 -0.39 17.74
C ILE A 9 13.21 1.12 17.57
N ALA A 10 13.69 1.81 18.61
CA ALA A 10 14.02 3.23 18.53
C ALA A 10 15.06 3.51 17.42
N LYS A 11 16.06 2.61 17.27
CA LYS A 11 17.06 2.72 16.20
C LYS A 11 16.47 2.47 14.81
N LEU A 12 15.56 1.50 14.67
CA LEU A 12 14.81 1.25 13.43
C LEU A 12 13.96 2.46 13.05
N ILE A 13 13.24 3.03 14.01
CA ILE A 13 12.41 4.23 13.84
C ILE A 13 13.27 5.41 13.37
N ALA A 14 14.37 5.69 14.06
CA ALA A 14 15.27 6.79 13.70
C ALA A 14 15.86 6.62 12.28
N ASN A 15 16.16 5.39 11.88
CA ASN A 15 16.68 5.12 10.54
C ASN A 15 15.58 5.15 9.45
N GLY A 16 14.35 4.77 9.80
CA GLY A 16 13.26 4.59 8.84
C GLY A 16 12.40 5.84 8.62
N ILE A 17 12.17 6.68 9.63
CA ILE A 17 11.24 7.80 9.52
C ILE A 17 11.71 8.88 8.54
N GLY A 18 13.01 9.10 8.44
CA GLY A 18 13.57 10.20 7.67
C GLY A 18 14.60 10.99 8.48
N PRO A 19 15.11 12.11 7.96
CA PRO A 19 16.05 12.93 8.71
C PRO A 19 15.33 13.52 9.92
N VAL A 20 16.00 13.49 11.07
CA VAL A 20 15.55 14.08 12.33
C VAL A 20 16.37 15.34 12.55
N ASP A 21 15.72 16.45 12.90
CA ASP A 21 16.41 17.71 13.20
C ASP A 21 16.95 17.76 14.65
N ASP A 22 17.65 18.84 14.97
CA ASP A 22 18.30 19.04 16.29
C ASP A 22 17.27 19.14 17.44
N ASP A 23 16.01 19.46 17.12
CA ASP A 23 14.89 19.53 18.07
C ASP A 23 14.16 18.18 18.23
N GLY A 24 14.62 17.13 17.53
CA GLY A 24 14.04 15.78 17.60
C GLY A 24 12.76 15.61 16.76
N LEU A 25 12.49 16.52 15.82
CA LEU A 25 11.33 16.43 14.92
C LEU A 25 11.67 15.62 13.68
N GLY A 26 10.72 14.80 13.25
CA GLY A 26 10.82 14.07 11.99
C GLY A 26 10.57 14.96 10.77
N PRO A 27 10.63 14.40 9.54
CA PRO A 27 10.46 15.15 8.30
C PRO A 27 9.07 15.80 8.15
N THR A 28 8.08 15.35 8.93
CA THR A 28 6.73 15.93 8.97
C THR A 28 6.61 17.14 9.90
N GLY A 29 7.70 17.58 10.52
CA GLY A 29 7.69 18.65 11.54
C GLY A 29 7.01 18.24 12.84
N ARG A 30 6.77 16.94 13.03
CA ARG A 30 6.12 16.36 14.22
C ARG A 30 7.13 15.58 15.05
N PRO A 31 6.94 15.47 16.38
CA PRO A 31 7.71 14.56 17.22
C PRO A 31 7.67 13.13 16.68
N LEU A 32 8.75 12.38 16.90
CA LEU A 32 8.82 10.98 16.51
C LEU A 32 7.72 10.17 17.21
N PRO A 33 7.03 9.26 16.49
CA PRO A 33 5.98 8.45 17.05
C PRO A 33 6.57 7.40 18.00
N HIS A 34 5.78 7.07 19.02
CA HIS A 34 6.04 5.90 19.85
C HIS A 34 5.39 4.67 19.19
N LEU A 35 6.20 3.89 18.46
CA LEU A 35 5.78 2.63 17.85
C LEU A 35 6.15 1.44 18.73
N LYS A 36 5.30 0.42 18.72
CA LYS A 36 5.52 -0.84 19.44
C LYS A 36 5.63 -1.98 18.45
N LEU A 37 6.35 -3.04 18.84
CA LEU A 37 6.26 -4.29 18.10
C LEU A 37 4.82 -4.81 18.17
N PRO A 38 4.25 -5.24 17.04
CA PRO A 38 2.89 -5.75 17.01
C PRO A 38 2.83 -7.09 17.72
N GLU A 39 1.71 -7.36 18.39
CA GLU A 39 1.39 -8.71 18.83
C GLU A 39 1.13 -9.62 17.60
N PRO A 40 1.29 -10.94 17.73
CA PRO A 40 0.79 -11.88 16.72
C PRO A 40 -0.69 -11.60 16.44
N PRO A 41 -1.14 -11.78 15.18
CA PRO A 41 -2.51 -11.47 14.83
C PRO A 41 -3.46 -12.50 15.51
N PRO A 42 -4.65 -12.07 15.97
CA PRO A 42 -5.55 -12.92 16.75
C PRO A 42 -6.14 -14.04 15.88
N GLN A 43 -6.14 -15.30 16.34
CA GLN A 43 -6.68 -16.41 15.55
C GLN A 43 -8.09 -16.81 16.04
N PRO A 44 -9.10 -16.93 15.16
CA PRO A 44 -9.06 -16.66 13.71
C PRO A 44 -9.03 -15.15 13.40
N THR A 45 -8.26 -14.75 12.39
CA THR A 45 -8.26 -13.37 11.89
C THR A 45 -9.37 -13.16 10.86
N LYS A 46 -9.87 -11.92 10.79
CA LYS A 46 -10.43 -11.38 9.54
C LYS A 46 -9.39 -10.44 8.96
N GLY A 47 -8.77 -10.84 7.86
CA GLY A 47 -7.74 -10.11 7.15
C GLY A 47 -8.16 -8.68 6.84
N ILE A 48 -7.22 -7.76 6.98
CA ILE A 48 -7.44 -6.33 6.76
C ILE A 48 -7.10 -6.00 5.31
N VAL A 49 -8.07 -5.44 4.57
CA VAL A 49 -7.89 -5.03 3.18
C VAL A 49 -7.50 -3.56 3.13
N ILE A 50 -6.34 -3.27 2.54
CA ILE A 50 -5.79 -1.93 2.39
C ILE A 50 -5.60 -1.62 0.91
N ALA A 51 -6.31 -0.63 0.39
CA ALA A 51 -6.14 -0.16 -0.97
C ALA A 51 -5.05 0.93 -1.07
N MET A 52 -4.14 0.78 -2.02
CA MET A 52 -3.13 1.78 -2.38
C MET A 52 -3.67 2.62 -3.54
N CYS A 53 -4.16 3.82 -3.25
CA CYS A 53 -4.84 4.64 -4.26
C CYS A 53 -4.21 6.02 -4.43
N ASN A 54 -4.09 6.46 -5.68
CA ASN A 54 -3.82 7.83 -6.08
C ASN A 54 -4.08 7.97 -7.58
N GLN A 55 -4.76 9.05 -7.96
CA GLN A 55 -5.02 9.44 -9.35
C GLN A 55 -3.73 9.70 -10.15
N LYS A 56 -2.64 10.17 -9.51
CA LYS A 56 -1.37 10.40 -10.22
C LYS A 56 -0.61 9.08 -10.40
N GLY A 57 -0.12 8.84 -11.61
CA GLY A 57 0.87 7.79 -11.88
C GLY A 57 2.23 8.10 -11.27
N GLY A 58 3.05 7.08 -11.00
CA GLY A 58 4.43 7.27 -10.56
C GLY A 58 4.62 7.76 -9.11
N VAL A 59 3.58 7.82 -8.28
CA VAL A 59 3.69 8.26 -6.87
C VAL A 59 4.13 7.17 -5.90
N GLY A 60 4.64 6.04 -6.40
CA GLY A 60 5.11 4.93 -5.57
C GLY A 60 4.02 4.02 -4.98
N LYS A 61 2.84 3.87 -5.62
CA LYS A 61 1.80 2.91 -5.21
C LYS A 61 2.34 1.47 -5.20
N THR A 62 2.69 0.96 -6.38
CA THR A 62 3.26 -0.38 -6.58
C THR A 62 4.51 -0.61 -5.73
N THR A 63 5.45 0.34 -5.73
CA THR A 63 6.66 0.26 -4.89
C THR A 63 6.29 0.13 -3.41
N THR A 64 5.28 0.86 -2.95
CA THR A 64 4.81 0.75 -1.57
C THR A 64 4.11 -0.58 -1.31
N THR A 65 3.26 -1.06 -2.22
CA THR A 65 2.59 -2.36 -2.09
C THR A 65 3.58 -3.50 -1.89
N ILE A 66 4.59 -3.60 -2.76
CA ILE A 66 5.64 -4.65 -2.68
C ILE A 66 6.37 -4.59 -1.35
N ASN A 67 6.92 -3.41 -1.02
CA ASN A 67 7.86 -3.29 0.08
C ASN A 67 7.17 -3.22 1.45
N LEU A 68 5.96 -2.67 1.52
CA LEU A 68 5.13 -2.77 2.71
C LEU A 68 4.70 -4.21 2.96
N GLY A 69 4.29 -4.94 1.92
CA GLY A 69 3.94 -6.36 2.02
C GLY A 69 5.09 -7.18 2.60
N ALA A 70 6.28 -7.03 2.03
CA ALA A 70 7.47 -7.72 2.51
C ALA A 70 7.88 -7.30 3.94
N ALA A 71 7.69 -6.04 4.31
CA ALA A 71 7.95 -5.58 5.69
C ALA A 71 6.90 -6.11 6.69
N LEU A 72 5.65 -6.32 6.27
CA LEU A 72 4.61 -6.91 7.10
C LEU A 72 4.86 -8.41 7.35
N THR A 73 5.40 -9.14 6.37
CA THR A 73 5.76 -10.56 6.58
C THR A 73 6.92 -10.73 7.55
N GLU A 74 7.90 -9.81 7.56
CA GLU A 74 8.95 -9.76 8.59
C GLU A 74 8.37 -9.57 10.01
N LEU A 75 7.18 -8.98 10.13
CA LEU A 75 6.42 -8.83 11.38
C LEU A 75 5.43 -9.99 11.63
N GLY A 76 5.61 -11.11 10.93
CA GLY A 76 4.85 -12.34 11.12
C GLY A 76 3.44 -12.31 10.56
N ARG A 77 3.14 -11.41 9.61
CA ARG A 77 1.84 -11.39 8.92
C ARG A 77 1.86 -12.29 7.69
N LYS A 78 0.75 -12.98 7.44
CA LYS A 78 0.43 -13.55 6.12
C LYS A 78 -0.16 -12.45 5.25
N VAL A 79 0.45 -12.20 4.10
CA VAL A 79 0.11 -11.07 3.22
C VAL A 79 -0.33 -11.57 1.86
N LEU A 80 -1.46 -11.06 1.38
CA LEU A 80 -1.86 -11.18 -0.02
C LEU A 80 -1.66 -9.84 -0.72
N LEU A 81 -0.97 -9.86 -1.84
CA LEU A 81 -0.87 -8.74 -2.75
C LEU A 81 -1.89 -8.92 -3.88
N VAL A 82 -2.55 -7.85 -4.29
CA VAL A 82 -3.54 -7.85 -5.36
C VAL A 82 -3.13 -6.80 -6.38
N ASP A 83 -2.70 -7.24 -7.56
CA ASP A 83 -2.41 -6.36 -8.67
C ASP A 83 -3.73 -5.94 -9.31
N PHE A 84 -4.12 -4.67 -9.13
CA PHE A 84 -5.38 -4.12 -9.64
C PHE A 84 -5.11 -2.95 -10.60
N ASP A 85 -4.02 -3.08 -11.35
CA ASP A 85 -3.64 -2.21 -12.46
C ASP A 85 -3.49 -3.06 -13.73
N PRO A 86 -4.20 -2.76 -14.84
CA PRO A 86 -4.01 -3.48 -16.11
C PRO A 86 -2.57 -3.46 -16.66
N GLN A 87 -1.70 -2.58 -16.15
CA GLN A 87 -0.29 -2.57 -16.49
C GLN A 87 0.52 -3.72 -15.84
N GLY A 88 -0.03 -4.44 -14.86
CA GLY A 88 0.65 -5.56 -14.22
C GLY A 88 1.94 -5.18 -13.49
N SER A 89 2.06 -3.92 -13.05
CA SER A 89 3.33 -3.38 -12.54
C SER A 89 3.75 -4.04 -11.23
N LEU A 90 2.78 -4.48 -10.41
CA LEU A 90 3.05 -5.21 -9.17
C LEU A 90 3.63 -6.59 -9.48
N SER A 91 3.01 -7.29 -10.43
CA SER A 91 3.45 -8.60 -10.91
C SER A 91 4.87 -8.54 -11.48
N VAL A 92 5.14 -7.57 -12.38
CA VAL A 92 6.48 -7.35 -12.95
C VAL A 92 7.50 -7.04 -11.87
N GLY A 93 7.14 -6.22 -10.87
CA GLY A 93 8.03 -5.86 -9.77
C GLY A 93 8.45 -7.02 -8.87
N LEU A 94 7.77 -8.16 -8.96
CA LEU A 94 8.07 -9.40 -8.24
C LEU A 94 8.60 -10.50 -9.18
N GLY A 95 9.03 -10.13 -10.39
CA GLY A 95 9.63 -11.05 -11.36
C GLY A 95 8.63 -11.93 -12.12
N ILE A 96 7.33 -11.67 -11.99
CA ILE A 96 6.27 -12.40 -12.69
C ILE A 96 5.95 -11.67 -14.00
N ASN A 97 5.99 -12.38 -15.12
CA ASN A 97 5.69 -11.79 -16.43
C ASN A 97 4.19 -11.86 -16.72
N PRO A 98 3.46 -10.72 -16.79
CA PRO A 98 2.02 -10.71 -17.05
C PRO A 98 1.61 -11.35 -18.37
N HIS A 99 2.50 -11.34 -19.38
CA HIS A 99 2.23 -11.92 -20.69
C HIS A 99 2.28 -13.45 -20.72
N THR A 100 2.80 -14.07 -19.65
CA THR A 100 2.89 -15.53 -19.53
C THR A 100 1.79 -16.13 -18.66
N LEU A 101 0.95 -15.28 -18.05
CA LEU A 101 -0.17 -15.71 -17.23
C LEU A 101 -1.29 -16.25 -18.12
N GLY A 102 -1.73 -17.48 -17.85
CA GLY A 102 -2.93 -18.04 -18.47
C GLY A 102 -4.21 -17.40 -17.91
N GLU A 103 -4.26 -17.27 -16.59
CA GLU A 103 -5.36 -16.68 -15.84
C GLU A 103 -4.83 -15.55 -14.94
N SER A 104 -5.68 -14.56 -14.65
CA SER A 104 -5.33 -13.44 -13.76
C SER A 104 -6.54 -13.01 -12.93
N ILE A 105 -6.40 -11.97 -12.11
CA ILE A 105 -7.53 -11.42 -11.37
C ILE A 105 -8.69 -10.99 -12.28
N TYR A 106 -8.42 -10.66 -13.55
CA TYR A 106 -9.46 -10.39 -14.54
C TYR A 106 -10.51 -11.51 -14.59
N ASN A 107 -10.05 -12.76 -14.62
CA ASN A 107 -10.88 -13.95 -14.75
C ASN A 107 -11.72 -14.16 -13.49
N LEU A 108 -11.11 -14.04 -12.30
CA LEU A 108 -11.83 -14.08 -11.02
C LEU A 108 -12.94 -13.03 -10.88
N LEU A 109 -12.85 -11.91 -11.61
CA LEU A 109 -13.89 -10.88 -11.56
C LEU A 109 -15.09 -11.18 -12.47
N LEU A 110 -14.92 -11.98 -13.53
CA LEU A 110 -15.87 -12.07 -14.63
C LEU A 110 -16.35 -13.48 -14.95
N ASP A 111 -15.62 -14.50 -14.51
CA ASP A 111 -15.95 -15.90 -14.71
C ASP A 111 -16.14 -16.59 -13.35
N ASP A 112 -17.38 -16.99 -13.08
CA ASP A 112 -17.76 -17.66 -11.83
C ASP A 112 -17.15 -19.07 -11.70
N GLU A 113 -16.65 -19.67 -12.80
CA GLU A 113 -16.03 -20.99 -12.80
C GLU A 113 -14.52 -20.95 -12.53
N THR A 114 -13.87 -19.78 -12.61
CA THR A 114 -12.43 -19.66 -12.37
C THR A 114 -12.12 -19.92 -10.90
N GLU A 115 -11.30 -20.94 -10.63
CA GLU A 115 -10.88 -21.24 -9.27
C GLU A 115 -9.74 -20.33 -8.81
N LEU A 116 -9.79 -19.88 -7.56
CA LEU A 116 -8.74 -19.05 -6.96
C LEU A 116 -7.34 -19.69 -7.08
N SER A 117 -7.24 -21.01 -6.92
CA SER A 117 -5.98 -21.76 -7.02
C SER A 117 -5.32 -21.70 -8.40
N GLU A 118 -6.08 -21.37 -9.45
CA GLU A 118 -5.56 -21.21 -10.81
C GLU A 118 -4.86 -19.86 -11.02
N VAL A 119 -5.20 -18.88 -10.18
CA VAL A 119 -4.71 -17.49 -10.28
C VAL A 119 -3.70 -17.14 -9.18
N LEU A 120 -3.89 -17.69 -7.99
CA LEU A 120 -3.03 -17.40 -6.83
C LEU A 120 -1.59 -17.83 -7.09
N THR A 121 -0.68 -16.86 -7.06
CA THR A 121 0.74 -17.06 -7.37
C THR A 121 1.60 -16.82 -6.14
N GLN A 122 2.51 -17.75 -5.87
CA GLN A 122 3.51 -17.57 -4.82
C GLN A 122 4.58 -16.56 -5.24
N THR A 123 4.93 -15.65 -4.34
CA THR A 123 6.04 -14.71 -4.59
C THR A 123 7.37 -15.29 -4.09
N PRO A 124 8.52 -14.67 -4.43
CA PRO A 124 9.81 -15.04 -3.85
C PRO A 124 9.92 -14.83 -2.33
N VAL A 125 8.93 -14.18 -1.69
CA VAL A 125 8.92 -13.87 -0.26
C VAL A 125 7.96 -14.81 0.47
N ALA A 126 8.47 -15.48 1.51
CA ALA A 126 7.67 -16.37 2.33
C ALA A 126 6.49 -15.63 3.00
N ASN A 127 5.32 -16.29 3.05
CA ASN A 127 4.05 -15.74 3.56
C ASN A 127 3.54 -14.50 2.81
N MET A 128 3.99 -14.31 1.56
CA MET A 128 3.50 -13.26 0.67
C MET A 128 3.07 -13.90 -0.66
N ASP A 129 1.78 -13.89 -0.92
CA ASP A 129 1.20 -14.39 -2.17
C ASP A 129 0.69 -13.22 -3.03
N LEU A 130 0.38 -13.49 -4.29
CA LEU A 130 -0.04 -12.50 -5.27
C LEU A 130 -1.25 -13.00 -6.07
N LEU A 131 -2.27 -12.16 -6.22
CA LEU A 131 -3.22 -12.21 -7.32
C LEU A 131 -2.70 -11.29 -8.43
N PRO A 132 -2.14 -11.84 -9.53
CA PRO A 132 -1.54 -11.03 -10.57
C PRO A 132 -2.61 -10.44 -11.50
N SER A 133 -2.22 -9.45 -12.29
CA SER A 133 -3.04 -8.88 -13.35
C SER A 133 -2.30 -8.92 -14.68
N ASN A 134 -3.08 -8.75 -15.75
CA ASN A 134 -2.57 -8.56 -17.09
C ASN A 134 -3.39 -7.48 -17.82
N ILE A 135 -3.12 -7.29 -19.11
CA ILE A 135 -3.79 -6.28 -19.94
C ILE A 135 -5.30 -6.50 -20.06
N ASP A 136 -5.80 -7.72 -19.88
CA ASP A 136 -7.23 -8.04 -20.01
C ASP A 136 -8.07 -7.37 -18.92
N LEU A 137 -7.47 -7.03 -17.78
CA LEU A 137 -8.12 -6.22 -16.73
C LEU A 137 -8.63 -4.87 -17.26
N SER A 138 -8.06 -4.34 -18.36
CA SER A 138 -8.60 -3.14 -19.03
C SER A 138 -9.97 -3.39 -19.67
N ALA A 139 -10.23 -4.61 -20.14
CA ALA A 139 -11.53 -5.00 -20.69
C ALA A 139 -12.58 -5.17 -19.58
N ALA A 140 -12.18 -5.55 -18.35
CA ALA A 140 -13.10 -5.65 -17.23
C ALA A 140 -13.82 -4.33 -16.93
N GLU A 141 -13.17 -3.18 -17.09
CA GLU A 141 -13.84 -1.88 -16.88
C GLU A 141 -15.07 -1.69 -17.77
N ILE A 142 -15.05 -2.25 -18.98
CA ILE A 142 -16.16 -2.16 -19.94
C ILE A 142 -17.19 -3.26 -19.66
N GLN A 143 -16.74 -4.49 -19.42
CA GLN A 143 -17.64 -5.64 -19.22
C GLN A 143 -18.43 -5.53 -17.92
N LEU A 144 -17.80 -5.03 -16.85
CA LEU A 144 -18.47 -4.78 -15.57
C LEU A 144 -19.59 -3.73 -15.67
N VAL A 145 -19.68 -2.94 -16.75
CA VAL A 145 -20.73 -1.91 -16.87
C VAL A 145 -22.12 -2.50 -16.82
N SER A 146 -22.33 -3.68 -17.41
CA SER A 146 -23.62 -4.40 -17.40
C SER A 146 -23.85 -5.21 -16.13
N GLU A 147 -22.82 -5.42 -15.31
CA GLU A 147 -22.92 -6.27 -14.14
C GLU A 147 -23.73 -5.65 -13.01
N VAL A 148 -24.55 -6.47 -12.37
CA VAL A 148 -25.33 -6.07 -11.19
C VAL A 148 -24.39 -5.98 -10.00
N ALA A 149 -24.46 -4.87 -9.25
CA ALA A 149 -23.56 -4.62 -8.13
C ALA A 149 -22.07 -4.75 -8.51
N ARG A 150 -21.73 -4.28 -9.71
CA ARG A 150 -20.39 -4.24 -10.30
C ARG A 150 -19.33 -3.56 -9.44
N GLU A 151 -19.73 -2.67 -8.53
CA GLU A 151 -18.83 -2.01 -7.59
C GLU A 151 -18.34 -2.94 -6.47
N TYR A 152 -19.00 -4.09 -6.27
CA TYR A 152 -18.68 -5.08 -5.24
C TYR A 152 -17.97 -6.32 -5.80
N THR A 153 -17.60 -6.33 -7.08
CA THR A 153 -17.06 -7.53 -7.72
C THR A 153 -15.75 -7.97 -7.07
N LEU A 154 -14.82 -7.05 -6.82
CA LEU A 154 -13.59 -7.38 -6.09
C LEU A 154 -13.89 -7.82 -4.64
N SER A 155 -14.91 -7.24 -3.99
CA SER A 155 -15.29 -7.63 -2.62
C SER A 155 -15.72 -9.10 -2.55
N ARG A 156 -16.44 -9.60 -3.56
CA ARG A 156 -16.84 -11.01 -3.65
C ARG A 156 -15.65 -11.94 -3.79
N VAL A 157 -14.64 -11.54 -4.58
CA VAL A 157 -13.38 -12.30 -4.75
C VAL A 157 -12.59 -12.32 -3.45
N LEU A 158 -12.49 -11.19 -2.75
CA LEU A 158 -11.63 -11.08 -1.57
C LEU A 158 -12.26 -11.61 -0.29
N GLU A 159 -13.58 -11.61 -0.11
CA GLU A 159 -14.22 -12.03 1.14
C GLU A 159 -13.80 -13.44 1.62
N PRO A 160 -13.80 -14.51 0.78
CA PRO A 160 -13.33 -15.82 1.24
C PRO A 160 -11.86 -15.82 1.65
N LEU A 161 -11.03 -15.00 1.00
CA LEU A 161 -9.58 -14.89 1.25
C LEU A 161 -9.25 -14.21 2.58
N ARG A 162 -10.19 -13.47 3.17
CA ARG A 162 -9.95 -12.76 4.43
C ARG A 162 -9.69 -13.69 5.60
N HIS A 163 -9.97 -14.99 5.49
CA HIS A 163 -9.68 -15.95 6.56
C HIS A 163 -8.27 -16.55 6.47
N ASP A 164 -7.61 -16.42 5.32
CA ASP A 164 -6.29 -17.04 5.08
C ASP A 164 -5.12 -16.07 5.24
N TYR A 165 -5.41 -14.77 5.13
CA TYR A 165 -4.41 -13.69 5.20
C TYR A 165 -4.72 -12.72 6.31
N ASP A 166 -3.68 -12.17 6.95
CA ASP A 166 -3.82 -11.14 7.97
C ASP A 166 -3.97 -9.75 7.36
N VAL A 167 -3.32 -9.52 6.20
CA VAL A 167 -3.36 -8.27 5.46
C VAL A 167 -3.46 -8.54 3.96
N ILE A 168 -4.38 -7.86 3.28
CA ILE A 168 -4.52 -7.87 1.82
C ILE A 168 -4.22 -6.46 1.30
N LEU A 169 -3.19 -6.30 0.48
CA LEU A 169 -2.81 -5.01 -0.11
C LEU A 169 -3.23 -4.96 -1.58
N VAL A 170 -4.07 -3.99 -1.95
CA VAL A 170 -4.56 -3.81 -3.32
C VAL A 170 -3.83 -2.66 -4.02
N ASP A 171 -3.01 -2.96 -5.03
CA ASP A 171 -2.32 -1.95 -5.85
C ASP A 171 -3.24 -1.46 -6.96
N CYS A 172 -3.69 -0.22 -6.88
CA CYS A 172 -4.64 0.32 -7.85
C CYS A 172 -3.93 1.02 -9.02
N ALA A 173 -4.55 0.95 -10.20
CA ALA A 173 -4.22 1.80 -11.35
C ALA A 173 -4.20 3.31 -11.00
N PRO A 174 -3.48 4.15 -11.76
CA PRO A 174 -3.51 5.61 -11.65
C PRO A 174 -4.78 6.21 -12.28
N SER A 175 -5.94 5.71 -11.87
CA SER A 175 -7.26 6.19 -12.29
C SER A 175 -8.16 6.37 -11.06
N LEU A 176 -9.33 6.96 -11.27
CA LEU A 176 -10.43 6.97 -10.29
C LEU A 176 -11.67 6.32 -10.94
N GLY A 177 -11.41 5.28 -11.75
CA GLY A 177 -12.41 4.55 -12.53
C GLY A 177 -13.13 3.47 -11.73
N LEU A 178 -13.79 2.55 -12.43
CA LEU A 178 -14.60 1.49 -11.82
C LEU A 178 -13.73 0.51 -11.01
N LEU A 179 -12.51 0.20 -11.47
CA LEU A 179 -11.59 -0.65 -10.72
C LEU A 179 -11.18 0.00 -9.39
N THR A 180 -10.88 1.30 -9.39
CA THR A 180 -10.59 2.01 -8.13
C THR A 180 -11.80 2.02 -7.18
N VAL A 181 -13.02 2.18 -7.72
CA VAL A 181 -14.24 2.08 -6.91
C VAL A 181 -14.40 0.68 -6.32
N ASN A 182 -14.11 -0.38 -7.08
CA ASN A 182 -14.09 -1.75 -6.58
C ASN A 182 -13.09 -1.95 -5.44
N ALA A 183 -11.85 -1.48 -5.61
CA ALA A 183 -10.83 -1.55 -4.57
C ALA A 183 -11.24 -0.81 -3.29
N LEU A 184 -11.79 0.41 -3.41
CA LEU A 184 -12.28 1.16 -2.25
C LEU A 184 -13.51 0.53 -1.60
N THR A 185 -14.37 -0.13 -2.39
CA THR A 185 -15.55 -0.83 -1.87
C THR A 185 -15.15 -2.09 -1.10
N ALA A 186 -14.11 -2.80 -1.53
CA ALA A 186 -13.59 -3.99 -0.84
C ALA A 186 -12.69 -3.67 0.37
N ALA A 187 -12.12 -2.47 0.44
CA ALA A 187 -11.11 -2.13 1.44
C ALA A 187 -11.69 -1.69 2.79
N ASP A 188 -11.04 -2.07 3.88
CA ASP A 188 -11.29 -1.45 5.20
C ASP A 188 -10.58 -0.10 5.30
N TYR A 189 -9.41 -0.02 4.66
CA TYR A 189 -8.50 1.10 4.77
C TYR A 189 -7.96 1.54 3.41
N VAL A 190 -7.69 2.84 3.24
CA VAL A 190 -6.97 3.38 2.09
C VAL A 190 -5.70 4.09 2.54
N VAL A 191 -4.59 3.78 1.87
CA VAL A 191 -3.33 4.52 1.94
C VAL A 191 -3.20 5.34 0.67
N MET A 192 -2.80 6.61 0.83
CA MET A 192 -2.63 7.56 -0.27
C MET A 192 -1.15 7.91 -0.42
N PRO A 193 -0.35 7.15 -1.18
CA PRO A 193 1.01 7.54 -1.54
C PRO A 193 0.98 8.82 -2.35
N LEU A 194 1.81 9.79 -2.01
CA LEU A 194 1.97 11.03 -2.77
C LEU A 194 3.43 11.28 -3.10
N GLU A 195 3.70 11.82 -4.27
CA GLU A 195 5.00 12.40 -4.56
C GLU A 195 5.01 13.85 -4.03
N CYS A 196 6.03 14.24 -3.26
CA CYS A 196 6.14 15.58 -2.65
C CYS A 196 6.49 16.68 -3.69
N GLU A 197 5.61 16.86 -4.68
CA GLU A 197 5.71 17.82 -5.78
C GLU A 197 4.50 18.77 -5.85
N TYR A 198 4.58 19.80 -6.70
CA TYR A 198 3.64 20.93 -6.74
C TYR A 198 2.16 20.53 -6.86
N PHE A 199 1.85 19.49 -7.65
CA PHE A 199 0.47 19.04 -7.88
C PHE A 199 -0.05 17.99 -6.89
N ALA A 200 0.71 17.66 -5.84
CA ALA A 200 0.36 16.59 -4.89
C ALA A 200 -1.02 16.77 -4.26
N LEU A 201 -1.33 17.97 -3.77
CA LEU A 201 -2.58 18.26 -3.06
C LEU A 201 -3.82 18.14 -3.94
N ARG A 202 -3.71 18.44 -5.24
CA ARG A 202 -4.84 18.35 -6.17
C ARG A 202 -5.29 16.89 -6.36
N GLY A 203 -4.34 15.98 -6.55
CA GLY A 203 -4.63 14.55 -6.71
C GLY A 203 -5.28 13.95 -5.46
N ILE A 204 -4.79 14.35 -4.27
CA ILE A 204 -5.35 13.89 -3.00
C ILE A 204 -6.77 14.44 -2.79
N ALA A 205 -7.05 15.69 -3.15
CA ALA A 205 -8.39 16.26 -3.04
C ALA A 205 -9.41 15.46 -3.87
N MET A 206 -9.07 15.14 -5.12
CA MET A 206 -9.92 14.34 -6.01
C MET A 206 -10.17 12.92 -5.46
N LEU A 207 -9.11 12.27 -4.97
CA LEU A 207 -9.26 10.95 -4.33
C LEU A 207 -10.12 11.01 -3.06
N THR A 208 -9.95 12.04 -2.23
CA THR A 208 -10.75 12.24 -1.02
C THR A 208 -12.24 12.37 -1.33
N ASP A 209 -12.59 13.09 -2.41
CA ASP A 209 -13.98 13.21 -2.84
C ASP A 209 -14.55 11.89 -3.36
N THR A 210 -13.74 11.08 -4.04
CA THR A 210 -14.12 9.72 -4.44
C THR A 210 -14.35 8.82 -3.21
N ILE A 211 -13.42 8.82 -2.25
CA ILE A 211 -13.54 8.06 -1.00
C ILE A 211 -14.84 8.43 -0.27
N ARG A 212 -15.17 9.72 -0.14
CA ARG A 212 -16.42 10.17 0.51
C ARG A 212 -17.67 9.65 -0.21
N LYS A 213 -17.65 9.59 -1.54
CA LYS A 213 -18.79 9.06 -2.32
C LYS A 213 -18.95 7.55 -2.10
N VAL A 214 -17.83 6.81 -2.07
CA VAL A 214 -17.81 5.37 -1.78
C VAL A 214 -18.32 5.13 -0.35
N GLN A 215 -17.80 5.86 0.64
CA GLN A 215 -18.25 5.80 2.04
C GLN A 215 -19.76 5.99 2.18
N LYS A 216 -20.32 6.99 1.48
CA LYS A 216 -21.75 7.30 1.58
C LYS A 216 -22.67 6.26 0.95
N ARG A 217 -22.21 5.53 -0.07
CA ARG A 217 -23.10 4.73 -0.95
C ARG A 217 -22.81 3.25 -0.95
N LEU A 218 -21.57 2.85 -0.69
CA LEU A 218 -21.07 1.50 -0.95
C LEU A 218 -20.38 0.88 0.27
N ASN A 219 -19.46 1.62 0.92
CA ASN A 219 -18.69 1.09 2.04
C ASN A 219 -18.54 2.12 3.18
N PRO A 220 -19.55 2.23 4.08
CA PRO A 220 -19.53 3.17 5.20
C PRO A 220 -18.36 3.00 6.18
N ASP A 221 -17.75 1.81 6.22
CA ASP A 221 -16.69 1.47 7.16
C ASP A 221 -15.27 1.80 6.65
N LEU A 222 -15.13 2.11 5.34
CA LEU A 222 -13.87 2.51 4.72
C LEU A 222 -13.24 3.70 5.46
N LYS A 223 -11.96 3.60 5.82
CA LYS A 223 -11.22 4.67 6.52
C LYS A 223 -9.95 5.04 5.78
N ILE A 224 -9.61 6.33 5.80
CA ILE A 224 -8.28 6.77 5.38
C ILE A 224 -7.30 6.39 6.48
N LEU A 225 -6.43 5.41 6.20
CA LEU A 225 -5.39 4.96 7.13
C LEU A 225 -4.26 5.98 7.21
N GLY A 226 -3.87 6.51 6.05
CA GLY A 226 -2.99 7.65 6.02
C GLY A 226 -2.46 8.07 4.67
N VAL A 227 -1.73 9.18 4.73
CA VAL A 227 -1.12 9.86 3.59
C VAL A 227 0.39 9.66 3.69
N LEU A 228 0.99 9.02 2.68
CA LEU A 228 2.41 8.63 2.69
C LEU A 228 3.21 9.55 1.77
N GLY A 229 4.13 10.32 2.34
CA GLY A 229 5.10 11.10 1.56
C GLY A 229 6.13 10.19 0.91
N THR A 230 6.19 10.20 -0.43
CA THR A 230 7.15 9.40 -1.21
C THR A 230 8.05 10.29 -2.06
N MET A 231 9.16 9.69 -2.51
CA MET A 231 10.23 10.36 -3.25
C MET A 231 10.73 11.64 -2.57
N PHE A 232 10.69 11.67 -1.24
CA PHE A 232 11.04 12.84 -0.45
C PHE A 232 12.53 13.16 -0.56
N ASP A 233 12.85 14.44 -0.81
CA ASP A 233 14.22 14.96 -0.80
C ASP A 233 14.32 16.17 0.14
N ALA A 234 14.81 15.90 1.35
CA ALA A 234 14.96 16.89 2.42
C ALA A 234 15.88 18.07 2.08
N ARG A 235 16.73 17.93 1.05
CA ARG A 235 17.65 19.00 0.61
C ARG A 235 16.91 20.08 -0.18
N THR A 236 15.73 19.77 -0.68
CA THR A 236 14.95 20.70 -1.49
C THR A 236 13.92 21.42 -0.63
N LEU A 237 13.87 22.76 -0.74
CA LEU A 237 12.85 23.56 -0.07
C LEU A 237 11.44 23.12 -0.49
N HIS A 238 11.25 22.90 -1.79
CA HIS A 238 9.99 22.49 -2.37
C HIS A 238 9.40 21.21 -1.75
N SER A 239 10.20 20.15 -1.60
CA SER A 239 9.72 18.88 -1.02
C SER A 239 9.27 19.06 0.43
N ARG A 240 9.98 19.89 1.20
CA ARG A 240 9.63 20.23 2.59
C ARG A 240 8.32 21.03 2.68
N GLU A 241 8.18 22.08 1.86
CA GLU A 241 6.96 22.90 1.84
C GLU A 241 5.72 22.10 1.42
N VAL A 242 5.86 21.19 0.44
CA VAL A 242 4.76 20.31 0.04
C VAL A 242 4.35 19.39 1.18
N LEU A 243 5.32 18.76 1.86
CA LEU A 243 5.04 17.88 2.99
C LEU A 243 4.40 18.64 4.15
N GLU A 244 4.88 19.84 4.46
CA GLU A 244 4.29 20.71 5.48
C GLU A 244 2.82 21.02 5.17
N ARG A 245 2.50 21.40 3.93
CA ARG A 245 1.10 21.66 3.53
C ARG A 245 0.22 20.42 3.61
N VAL A 246 0.77 19.25 3.30
CA VAL A 246 0.07 17.97 3.45
C VAL A 246 -0.22 17.69 4.93
N VAL A 247 0.74 17.94 5.82
CA VAL A 247 0.54 17.84 7.28
C VAL A 247 -0.48 18.86 7.78
N GLN A 248 -0.46 20.11 7.29
CA GLN A 248 -1.48 21.11 7.63
C GLN A 248 -2.89 20.68 7.20
N ALA A 249 -3.02 20.01 6.05
CA ALA A 249 -4.31 19.58 5.52
C ALA A 249 -4.85 18.28 6.14
N PHE A 250 -3.98 17.32 6.48
CA PHE A 250 -4.36 15.96 6.89
C PHE A 250 -3.97 15.62 8.34
N GLY A 251 -3.17 16.45 9.00
CA GLY A 251 -2.77 16.30 10.40
C GLY A 251 -2.22 14.92 10.70
N GLU A 252 -2.82 14.27 11.70
CA GLU A 252 -2.45 12.93 12.17
C GLU A 252 -2.63 11.82 11.12
N GLN A 253 -3.41 12.06 10.05
CA GLN A 253 -3.54 11.08 8.97
C GLN A 253 -2.26 10.97 8.15
N VAL A 254 -1.35 11.95 8.18
CA VAL A 254 -0.05 11.80 7.52
C VAL A 254 0.80 10.77 8.29
N PHE A 255 1.44 9.84 7.58
CA PHE A 255 2.43 8.94 8.19
C PHE A 255 3.63 9.75 8.69
N HIS A 256 4.26 9.34 9.80
CA HIS A 256 5.50 9.97 10.22
C HIS A 256 6.63 9.59 9.27
N THR A 257 6.63 8.33 8.84
CA THR A 257 7.56 7.77 7.88
C THR A 257 7.37 8.39 6.50
N VAL A 258 8.48 8.82 5.87
CA VAL A 258 8.53 9.22 4.46
C VAL A 258 9.47 8.32 3.68
N ILE A 259 9.11 7.99 2.44
CA ILE A 259 9.94 7.20 1.54
C ILE A 259 10.84 8.15 0.75
N ARG A 260 12.15 8.06 0.98
CA ARG A 260 13.15 8.89 0.30
C ARG A 260 13.38 8.44 -1.14
N ARG A 261 13.77 9.37 -2.02
CA ARG A 261 14.22 9.04 -3.38
C ARG A 261 15.52 8.23 -3.32
N THR A 262 15.59 7.11 -4.01
CA THR A 262 16.80 6.27 -4.12
C THR A 262 16.82 5.52 -5.44
N VAL A 263 18.03 5.26 -5.96
CA VAL A 263 18.25 4.45 -7.18
C VAL A 263 17.96 2.96 -6.95
N LYS A 264 17.88 2.52 -5.68
CA LYS A 264 17.66 1.12 -5.32
C LYS A 264 16.27 0.59 -5.67
N PHE A 265 15.25 1.43 -5.73
CA PHE A 265 13.90 0.96 -6.09
C PHE A 265 13.80 0.49 -7.55
N PRO A 266 14.30 1.24 -8.54
CA PRO A 266 14.45 0.71 -9.90
C PRO A 266 15.25 -0.59 -9.96
N GLU A 267 16.36 -0.68 -9.21
CA GLU A 267 17.19 -1.90 -9.15
C GLU A 267 16.42 -3.11 -8.61
N THR A 268 15.60 -2.92 -7.57
CA THR A 268 14.75 -3.98 -6.98
C THR A 268 13.73 -4.52 -7.97
N THR A 269 13.12 -3.65 -8.78
CA THR A 269 12.16 -4.06 -9.82
C THR A 269 12.82 -4.91 -10.90
N VAL A 270 14.05 -4.57 -11.30
CA VAL A 270 14.82 -5.38 -12.25
C VAL A 270 15.22 -6.73 -11.66
N ALA A 271 15.52 -6.77 -10.36
CA ALA A 271 15.85 -8.00 -9.65
C ALA A 271 14.62 -8.90 -9.36
N GLY A 272 13.41 -8.35 -9.39
CA GLY A 272 12.18 -9.08 -9.08
C GLY A 272 12.02 -9.43 -7.61
N GLU A 273 12.63 -8.66 -6.71
CA GLU A 273 12.55 -8.88 -5.26
C GLU A 273 12.44 -7.55 -4.47
N PRO A 274 11.83 -7.55 -3.28
CA PRO A 274 11.67 -6.33 -2.48
C PRO A 274 13.00 -5.73 -1.99
N ILE A 275 12.98 -4.45 -1.62
CA ILE A 275 14.14 -3.76 -1.04
C ILE A 275 14.59 -4.36 0.30
N THR A 276 13.68 -5.01 1.04
CA THR A 276 13.96 -5.65 2.32
C THR A 276 14.87 -6.87 2.18
N THR A 277 14.85 -7.55 1.01
CA THR A 277 15.78 -8.64 0.68
C THR A 277 16.97 -8.13 -0.12
N TYR A 278 16.73 -7.41 -1.23
CA TYR A 278 17.77 -6.90 -2.14
C TYR A 278 18.79 -5.98 -1.45
N ALA A 279 18.29 -5.05 -0.62
CA ALA A 279 19.10 -4.04 0.03
C ALA A 279 18.64 -3.82 1.47
N SER A 280 18.59 -4.90 2.24
CA SER A 280 18.04 -4.97 3.60
C SER A 280 18.59 -3.93 4.57
N SER A 281 19.86 -3.53 4.45
CA SER A 281 20.50 -2.51 5.31
C SER A 281 20.28 -1.07 4.84
N SER A 282 19.53 -0.85 3.76
CA SER A 282 19.30 0.47 3.20
C SER A 282 18.32 1.31 4.02
N ALA A 283 18.40 2.64 3.83
CA ALA A 283 17.40 3.54 4.39
C ALA A 283 15.98 3.24 3.89
N GLY A 284 15.82 2.87 2.61
CA GLY A 284 14.50 2.51 2.06
C GLY A 284 13.89 1.27 2.71
N ALA A 285 14.68 0.23 2.97
CA ALA A 285 14.25 -0.94 3.72
C ALA A 285 13.86 -0.58 5.16
N SER A 286 14.65 0.25 5.82
CA SER A 286 14.33 0.76 7.16
C SER A 286 13.02 1.57 7.17
N SER A 287 12.79 2.40 6.15
CA SER A 287 11.54 3.16 6.01
C SER A 287 10.32 2.26 5.87
N TYR A 288 10.36 1.22 5.02
CA TYR A 288 9.22 0.32 4.89
C TYR A 288 8.94 -0.52 6.13
N ARG A 289 9.99 -0.94 6.87
CA ARG A 289 9.82 -1.59 8.19
C ARG A 289 9.14 -0.68 9.20
N THR A 290 9.56 0.58 9.27
CA THR A 290 8.90 1.55 10.17
C THR A 290 7.47 1.87 9.73
N LEU A 291 7.24 1.98 8.41
CA LEU A 291 5.89 2.16 7.87
C LEU A 291 4.98 0.97 8.22
N ALA A 292 5.48 -0.26 8.17
CA ALA A 292 4.73 -1.46 8.56
C ALA A 292 4.27 -1.40 10.03
N LEU A 293 5.14 -0.92 10.93
CA LEU A 293 4.77 -0.68 12.33
C LEU A 293 3.67 0.39 12.46
N GLU A 294 3.80 1.52 11.75
CA GLU A 294 2.76 2.56 11.75
C GLU A 294 1.41 2.04 11.21
N VAL A 295 1.44 1.27 10.12
CA VAL A 295 0.25 0.66 9.51
C VAL A 295 -0.44 -0.25 10.51
N LEU A 296 0.27 -1.20 11.10
CA LEU A 296 -0.31 -2.14 12.06
C LEU A 296 -0.84 -1.46 13.32
N GLN A 297 -0.20 -0.38 13.79
CA GLN A 297 -0.67 0.36 14.95
C GLN A 297 -1.93 1.21 14.66
N ARG A 298 -2.10 1.67 13.41
CA ARG A 298 -3.28 2.44 12.98
C ARG A 298 -4.46 1.54 12.62
N CYS A 299 -4.18 0.35 12.09
CA CYS A 299 -5.18 -0.68 11.84
C CYS A 299 -5.70 -1.22 13.18
N LYS A 300 -6.89 -0.79 13.59
CA LYS A 300 -7.56 -1.41 14.73
C LYS A 300 -8.13 -2.76 14.28
N ALA A 301 -7.81 -3.82 15.00
CA ALA A 301 -8.62 -5.04 14.94
C ALA A 301 -10.03 -4.65 15.43
N ASN A 302 -11.02 -4.76 14.55
CA ASN A 302 -12.43 -4.66 14.93
C ASN A 302 -12.84 -5.95 15.64
#